data_AF-A0A2V7WXZ8-F1
#
_entry.id   AF-A0A2V7WXZ8-F1
#
_cell.length_a   1.000
_cell.length_b   1.000
_cell.length_c   1.000
_cell.angle_alpha   90.00
_cell.angle_beta   90.00
_cell.angle_gamma   90.00
#
_symmetry.space_group_name_H-M   'P 1'
#
loop_
_entity.id
_entity.type
_entity.pdbx_description
1 polymer ?
#
loop_
_entity_poly.entity_id
_entity_poly.type
_entity_poly.pdbx_seq_one_letter_code
_entity_poly.pdbx_strand_id
1 'polypeptide(L)'
;MSTTTQPEQPHLIRALGRRDLVLLFVVAVFNLNVVPSIAANGGVTVWLWVISLLLFFWPQGIAVIELAHRYPGEGGVYLWAKEVFGDFHGFLSGWCYWTNNMLYVPTVMLYFVGVSVYVLGPGHQGLADNK
;
A
#
# COMPACT_ATOMS: atom_id res chain seq x y z
N MET A 1 -3.26 -44.61 25.36
CA MET A 1 -4.37 -43.65 25.19
C MET A 1 -3.72 -42.30 24.97
N SER A 2 -3.46 -41.94 23.71
CA SER A 2 -2.58 -40.82 23.34
C SER A 2 -3.44 -39.58 23.10
N THR A 3 -3.46 -38.66 24.06
CA THR A 3 -4.12 -37.36 23.90
C THR A 3 -3.28 -36.51 22.95
N THR A 4 -3.70 -36.41 21.69
CA THR A 4 -3.12 -35.47 20.73
C THR A 4 -3.50 -34.05 21.13
N THR A 5 -2.62 -33.34 21.83
CA THR A 5 -2.72 -31.89 22.02
C THR A 5 -2.53 -31.22 20.67
N GLN A 6 -3.64 -30.84 20.04
CA GLN A 6 -3.68 -30.03 18.84
C GLN A 6 -3.10 -28.64 19.20
N PRO A 7 -2.06 -28.14 18.52
CA PRO A 7 -1.48 -26.84 18.84
C PRO A 7 -2.54 -25.75 18.61
N GLU A 8 -2.93 -25.04 19.68
CA GLU A 8 -3.78 -23.85 19.61
C GLU A 8 -3.15 -22.87 18.62
N GLN A 9 -3.84 -22.60 17.51
CA GLN A 9 -3.40 -21.61 16.55
C GLN A 9 -3.35 -20.24 17.26
N PRO A 10 -2.27 -19.45 17.13
CA PRO A 10 -2.18 -18.14 17.76
C PRO A 10 -3.34 -17.26 17.30
N HIS A 11 -4.31 -17.02 18.20
CA HIS A 11 -5.39 -16.08 17.96
C HIS A 11 -4.79 -14.68 17.89
N LEU A 12 -4.73 -14.11 16.69
CA LEU A 12 -4.37 -12.71 16.49
C LEU A 12 -5.37 -11.84 17.24
N ILE A 13 -4.91 -11.12 18.27
CA ILE A 13 -5.75 -10.19 19.01
C ILE A 13 -6.26 -9.14 18.02
N ARG A 14 -7.57 -8.93 17.97
CA ARG A 14 -8.21 -7.83 17.21
C ARG A 14 -7.87 -6.49 17.87
N ALA A 15 -6.63 -6.05 17.71
CA ALA A 15 -6.11 -4.80 18.25
C ALA A 15 -6.37 -3.60 17.33
N LEU A 16 -6.59 -3.83 16.02
CA LEU A 16 -6.91 -2.75 15.07
C LEU A 16 -8.35 -2.28 15.25
N GLY A 17 -8.51 -1.09 15.83
CA GLY A 17 -9.80 -0.40 15.89
C GLY A 17 -10.14 0.33 14.58
N ARG A 18 -11.34 0.92 14.51
CA ARG A 18 -11.77 1.71 13.34
C ARG A 18 -10.83 2.87 13.03
N ARG A 19 -10.32 3.55 14.06
CA ARG A 19 -9.41 4.70 13.90
C ARG A 19 -8.07 4.26 13.34
N ASP A 20 -7.52 3.15 13.83
CA ASP A 20 -6.25 2.61 13.36
C ASP A 20 -6.36 2.16 11.91
N LEU A 21 -7.49 1.55 11.53
CA LEU A 21 -7.78 1.21 10.13
C LEU A 21 -7.83 2.45 9.24
N VAL A 22 -8.51 3.51 9.67
CA VAL A 22 -8.58 4.77 8.91
C VAL A 22 -7.19 5.39 8.76
N LEU A 23 -6.41 5.44 9.84
CA LEU A 23 -5.04 5.97 9.79
C LEU A 23 -4.13 5.11 8.89
N LEU A 24 -4.27 3.79 8.93
CA LEU A 24 -3.57 2.88 8.04
C LEU A 24 -3.92 3.15 6.58
N PHE A 25 -5.20 3.35 6.26
CA PHE A 25 -5.65 3.71 4.92
C PHE A 25 -5.11 5.08 4.47
N VAL A 26 -5.11 6.07 5.36
CA VAL A 26 -4.55 7.40 5.07
C VAL A 26 -3.06 7.26 4.72
N VAL A 27 -2.27 6.57 5.54
CA VAL A 27 -0.83 6.36 5.28
C VAL A 27 -0.60 5.54 4.01
N ALA A 28 -1.46 4.56 3.72
CA ALA A 28 -1.34 3.75 2.51
C ALA A 28 -1.63 4.56 1.22
N VAL A 29 -2.55 5.51 1.27
CA VAL A 29 -2.94 6.34 0.12
C VAL A 29 -2.03 7.56 -0.04
N PHE A 30 -1.67 8.22 1.05
CA PHE A 30 -0.81 9.40 1.01
C PHE A 30 0.66 9.01 0.87
N ASN A 31 1.17 9.07 -0.36
CA ASN A 31 2.59 8.93 -0.62
C ASN A 31 3.24 10.22 -1.11
N LEU A 32 4.41 10.54 -0.56
CA LEU A 32 5.17 11.73 -0.94
C LEU A 32 5.71 11.65 -2.38
N ASN A 33 5.86 10.46 -2.95
CA ASN A 33 6.38 10.28 -4.30
C ASN A 33 5.44 10.86 -5.38
N VAL A 34 4.14 10.98 -5.12
CA VAL A 34 3.18 11.50 -6.11
C VAL A 34 2.98 13.02 -6.01
N VAL A 35 3.34 13.65 -4.89
CA VAL A 35 3.14 15.08 -4.64
C VAL A 35 3.84 15.99 -5.66
N PRO A 36 5.13 15.76 -6.04
CA PRO A 36 5.80 16.58 -7.05
C PRO A 36 5.14 16.45 -8.44
N SER A 37 4.69 15.24 -8.79
CA SER A 37 4.00 14.99 -10.06
C SER A 37 2.65 15.71 -10.12
N ILE A 38 1.90 15.73 -9.01
CA ILE A 38 0.63 16.45 -8.89
C ILE A 38 0.86 17.96 -8.99
N ALA A 39 1.86 18.49 -8.28
CA ALA A 39 2.18 19.92 -8.29
C ALA A 39 2.58 20.42 -9.69
N ALA A 40 3.22 19.57 -10.50
CA ALA A 40 3.62 19.90 -11.87
C ALA A 40 2.44 19.97 -12.86
N ASN A 41 1.29 19.35 -12.57
CA ASN A 41 0.19 19.17 -13.53
C ASN A 41 -0.92 20.26 -13.47
N GLY A 42 -0.73 21.33 -12.68
CA GLY A 42 -1.62 22.49 -12.68
C GLY A 42 -3.05 22.24 -12.15
N GLY A 43 -3.95 23.21 -12.31
CA GLY A 43 -5.30 23.18 -11.70
C GLY A 43 -6.24 22.10 -12.22
N VAL A 44 -6.01 21.55 -13.42
CA VAL A 44 -6.84 20.48 -14.02
C VAL A 44 -6.74 19.18 -13.21
N THR A 45 -5.64 18.97 -12.48
CA THR A 45 -5.45 17.79 -11.64
C THR A 45 -6.51 17.66 -10.55
N VAL A 46 -7.06 18.77 -10.05
CA VAL A 46 -8.13 18.75 -9.03
C VAL A 46 -9.40 18.09 -9.58
N TRP A 47 -9.79 18.43 -10.81
CA TRP A 47 -10.94 17.80 -11.46
C TRP A 47 -10.72 16.32 -11.74
N LEU A 48 -9.52 15.94 -12.20
CA LEU A 48 -9.16 14.53 -12.43
C LEU A 48 -9.18 13.72 -11.12
N TRP A 49 -8.79 14.33 -10.01
CA TRP A 49 -8.85 13.71 -8.69
C TRP A 49 -10.28 13.49 -8.22
N VAL A 50 -11.17 14.48 -8.37
CA VAL A 50 -12.59 14.35 -8.02
C VAL A 50 -13.24 13.24 -8.85
N ILE A 51 -12.98 13.21 -10.17
CA ILE A 51 -13.51 12.18 -11.05
C ILE A 51 -12.96 10.80 -10.67
N SER A 52 -11.65 10.68 -10.42
CA SER A 52 -11.02 9.42 -9.98
C SER A 52 -11.57 8.93 -8.64
N LEU A 53 -11.82 9.81 -7.68
CA LEU A 53 -12.40 9.45 -6.39
C LEU A 53 -13.81 8.86 -6.57
N LEU A 54 -14.63 9.47 -7.43
CA LEU A 54 -16.00 9.03 -7.66
C LEU A 54 -16.10 7.78 -8.52
N LEU A 55 -15.32 7.70 -9.61
CA LEU A 55 -15.44 6.63 -10.60
C LEU A 55 -14.52 5.44 -10.36
N PHE A 56 -13.41 5.61 -9.63
CA PHE A 56 -12.48 4.51 -9.32
C PHE A 56 -12.50 4.17 -7.83
N PHE A 57 -12.30 5.16 -6.96
CA PHE A 57 -12.09 4.87 -5.54
C PHE A 57 -13.37 4.36 -4.84
N TRP A 58 -14.51 4.98 -5.13
CA TRP A 58 -15.80 4.57 -4.57
C TRP A 58 -16.22 3.14 -4.97
N PRO A 59 -16.31 2.78 -6.26
CA PRO A 59 -16.66 1.41 -6.65
C PRO A 59 -15.60 0.38 -6.22
N GLN A 60 -14.32 0.74 -6.22
CA GLN A 60 -13.26 -0.12 -5.70
C GLN A 60 -13.49 -0.44 -4.21
N GLY A 61 -13.82 0.57 -3.39
CA GLY A 61 -14.10 0.38 -1.97
C GLY A 61 -15.27 -0.58 -1.73
N ILE A 62 -16.35 -0.43 -2.49
CA ILE A 62 -17.51 -1.34 -2.42
C ILE A 62 -17.11 -2.76 -2.81
N ALA A 63 -16.37 -2.94 -3.91
CA ALA A 63 -15.92 -4.25 -4.36
C ALA A 63 -15.02 -4.95 -3.31
N VAL A 64 -14.13 -4.19 -2.67
CA VAL A 64 -13.27 -4.70 -1.59
C VAL A 64 -14.09 -5.12 -0.37
N ILE A 65 -15.09 -4.34 0.03
CA ILE A 65 -15.97 -4.69 1.16
C ILE A 65 -16.74 -5.99 0.87
N GLU A 66 -17.32 -6.10 -0.33
CA GLU A 66 -18.08 -7.28 -0.75
C GLU A 66 -17.20 -8.53 -0.79
N LEU A 67 -16.01 -8.44 -1.39
CA LEU A 67 -15.07 -9.56 -1.47
C LEU A 67 -14.50 -9.94 -0.09
N ALA A 68 -14.21 -8.97 0.76
CA ALA A 68 -13.72 -9.22 2.11
C ALA A 68 -14.78 -9.92 2.99
N HIS A 69 -16.06 -9.59 2.83
CA HIS A 69 -17.15 -10.28 3.51
C HIS A 69 -17.40 -11.68 2.93
N ARG A 70 -17.33 -11.84 1.61
CA ARG A 70 -17.61 -13.11 0.93
C ARG A 70 -16.51 -14.15 1.11
N TYR A 71 -15.25 -13.70 1.20
CA TYR A 71 -14.07 -14.54 1.35
C TYR A 71 -13.20 -14.07 2.53
N PRO A 72 -13.61 -14.37 3.78
CA PRO A 72 -12.90 -13.97 4.99
C PRO A 72 -11.69 -14.88 5.23
N GLY A 73 -10.63 -14.71 4.43
CA GLY A 73 -9.38 -15.42 4.58
C GLY A 73 -8.16 -14.49 4.50
N GLU A 74 -7.04 -14.97 5.04
CA GLU A 74 -5.76 -14.27 5.00
C GLU A 74 -5.17 -14.38 3.59
N GLY A 75 -5.12 -13.25 2.85
CA GLY A 75 -4.56 -13.23 1.49
C GLY A 75 -5.06 -12.11 0.57
N GLY A 76 -6.13 -11.41 0.96
CA GLY A 76 -6.62 -10.23 0.23
C GLY A 76 -6.89 -10.52 -1.25
N VAL A 77 -6.37 -9.67 -2.14
CA VAL A 77 -6.58 -9.75 -3.59
C VAL A 77 -6.11 -11.08 -4.20
N TYR A 78 -5.03 -11.66 -3.68
CA TYR A 78 -4.53 -12.97 -4.14
C TYR A 78 -5.56 -14.08 -3.91
N LEU A 79 -6.10 -14.12 -2.69
CA LEU A 79 -7.09 -15.12 -2.30
C LEU A 79 -8.38 -14.94 -3.10
N TRP A 80 -8.84 -13.69 -3.26
CA TRP A 80 -10.06 -13.39 -4.02
C TRP A 80 -9.91 -13.79 -5.50
N ALA A 81 -8.77 -13.48 -6.12
CA ALA A 81 -8.49 -13.86 -7.50
C ALA A 81 -8.39 -15.39 -7.67
N LYS A 82 -7.77 -16.07 -6.70
CA LYS A 82 -7.66 -17.53 -6.70
C LYS A 82 -9.03 -18.20 -6.58
N GLU A 83 -9.88 -17.70 -5.68
CA GLU A 83 -11.17 -18.31 -5.38
C GLU A 83 -12.21 -18.11 -6.51
N VAL A 84 -12.14 -16.98 -7.22
CA VAL A 84 -13.08 -16.66 -8.31
C VAL A 84 -12.59 -17.15 -9.67
N PHE A 85 -11.29 -17.04 -9.96
CA PHE A 85 -10.72 -17.29 -11.30
C PHE A 85 -9.74 -18.47 -11.36
N GLY A 86 -9.47 -19.13 -10.23
CA GLY A 86 -8.59 -20.29 -10.13
C GLY A 86 -7.12 -19.96 -9.85
N ASP A 87 -6.32 -21.02 -9.70
CA ASP A 87 -4.92 -20.95 -9.22
C ASP A 87 -4.00 -20.04 -10.05
N PHE A 88 -4.18 -20.02 -11.38
CA PHE A 88 -3.34 -19.21 -12.28
C PHE A 88 -3.54 -17.70 -12.06
N HIS A 89 -4.79 -17.26 -11.93
CA HIS A 89 -5.12 -15.85 -11.71
C HIS A 89 -4.74 -15.41 -10.29
N GLY A 90 -4.88 -16.31 -9.32
CA GLY A 90 -4.28 -16.15 -8.00
C GLY A 90 -2.78 -15.88 -8.11
N PHE A 91 -2.02 -16.80 -8.71
CA PHE A 91 -0.57 -16.64 -8.88
C PHE A 91 -0.20 -15.33 -9.59
N LEU A 92 -0.86 -14.98 -10.69
CA LEU A 92 -0.58 -13.76 -11.43
C LEU A 92 -0.82 -12.50 -10.57
N SER A 93 -1.92 -12.45 -9.84
CA SER A 93 -2.22 -11.31 -8.95
C SER A 93 -1.18 -11.16 -7.83
N GLY A 94 -0.76 -12.29 -7.22
CA GLY A 94 0.29 -12.32 -6.21
C GLY A 94 1.64 -11.92 -6.78
N TRP A 95 1.97 -12.37 -7.98
CA TRP A 95 3.20 -12.01 -8.69
C TRP A 95 3.25 -10.52 -9.02
N CYS A 96 2.17 -9.96 -9.58
CA CYS A 96 2.06 -8.53 -9.84
C CYS A 96 2.19 -7.71 -8.55
N TYR A 97 1.54 -8.14 -7.46
CA TYR A 97 1.66 -7.48 -6.16
C TYR A 97 3.11 -7.51 -5.64
N TRP A 98 3.78 -8.66 -5.74
CA TRP A 98 5.16 -8.83 -5.33
C TRP A 98 6.12 -7.96 -6.16
N THR A 99 6.00 -7.97 -7.49
CA THR A 99 6.83 -7.13 -8.37
C THR A 99 6.60 -5.64 -8.12
N ASN A 100 5.35 -5.23 -7.92
CA ASN A 100 5.02 -3.85 -7.56
C ASN A 100 5.70 -3.46 -6.25
N ASN A 101 5.62 -4.30 -5.21
CA ASN A 101 6.26 -4.02 -3.92
C ASN A 101 7.79 -3.93 -4.04
N MET A 102 8.39 -4.84 -4.82
CA MET A 102 9.84 -4.86 -5.07
C MET A 102 10.33 -3.58 -5.75
N LEU A 103 9.56 -3.01 -6.68
CA LEU A 103 9.90 -1.74 -7.35
C LEU A 103 9.54 -0.51 -6.50
N TYR A 104 8.52 -0.63 -5.66
CA TYR A 104 8.02 0.43 -4.81
C TYR A 104 9.01 0.79 -3.69
N VAL A 105 9.58 -0.20 -2.99
CA VAL A 105 10.50 0.05 -1.86
C VAL A 105 11.73 0.88 -2.27
N PRO A 106 12.49 0.54 -3.33
CA PRO A 106 13.62 1.37 -3.80
C PRO A 106 13.19 2.77 -4.22
N THR A 107 12.03 2.90 -4.87
CA THR A 107 11.49 4.20 -5.29
C THR A 107 11.24 5.10 -4.08
N VAL A 108 10.57 4.58 -3.04
CA VAL A 108 10.32 5.33 -1.81
C VAL A 108 11.62 5.70 -1.10
N MET A 109 12.61 4.80 -1.06
CA MET A 109 13.94 5.10 -0.49
C MET A 109 14.64 6.24 -1.23
N LEU A 110 14.61 6.25 -2.56
CA LEU A 110 15.20 7.32 -3.36
C LEU A 110 14.52 8.67 -3.10
N TYR A 111 13.19 8.69 -3.02
CA TYR A 111 12.44 9.89 -2.66
C TYR A 111 12.77 10.36 -1.23
N PHE A 112 12.89 9.43 -0.28
CA PHE A 112 13.28 9.75 1.10
C PHE A 112 14.68 10.38 1.16
N VAL A 113 15.65 9.85 0.42
CA VAL A 113 16.99 10.44 0.30
C VAL A 113 16.91 11.83 -0.34
N GLY A 114 16.16 11.99 -1.43
CA GLY A 114 16.00 13.28 -2.11
C GLY A 114 15.39 14.36 -1.20
N VAL A 115 14.33 14.01 -0.45
CA VAL A 115 13.72 14.90 0.54
C VAL A 115 14.70 15.19 1.69
N SER A 116 15.43 14.18 2.18
CA SER A 116 16.42 14.36 3.25
C SER A 116 17.55 15.30 2.84
N VAL A 117 18.08 15.17 1.61
CA VAL A 117 19.10 16.07 1.05
C VAL A 117 18.55 17.48 0.89
N TYR A 118 17.30 17.62 0.42
CA TYR A 118 16.64 18.93 0.31
C TYR A 118 16.46 19.60 1.68
N VAL A 119 16.05 18.83 2.70
CA VAL A 119 15.81 19.33 4.07
C VAL A 119 17.12 19.62 4.80
N LEU A 120 18.16 18.79 4.66
CA LEU A 120 19.47 19.06 5.25
C LEU A 120 20.20 20.22 4.57
N GLY A 121 19.82 20.58 3.34
CA GLY A 121 20.37 21.72 2.61
C GLY A 121 21.89 21.60 2.37
N PRO A 122 22.51 22.61 1.73
CA PRO A 122 23.95 22.61 1.39
C PRO A 122 24.87 22.76 2.62
N GLY A 123 24.42 22.41 3.84
CA GLY A 123 25.19 22.51 5.08
C GLY A 123 26.38 21.56 5.20
N HIS A 124 26.64 20.73 4.19
CA HIS A 124 27.78 19.80 4.14
C HIS A 124 28.73 20.06 2.97
N GLN A 125 28.56 21.14 2.21
CA GLN A 125 29.58 21.55 1.23
C GLN A 125 30.90 21.99 1.91
N GLY A 126 30.85 22.42 3.17
CA GLY A 126 32.05 22.82 3.93
C GLY A 126 32.96 21.68 4.41
N LEU A 127 32.53 20.42 4.31
CA LEU A 127 33.35 19.25 4.70
C LEU A 127 34.07 18.59 3.51
N ALA A 128 33.66 18.91 2.28
CA ALA A 128 34.34 18.44 1.07
C ALA A 128 35.56 19.30 0.67
N ASP A 129 35.69 20.51 1.25
CA ASP A 129 36.73 21.49 0.93
C ASP A 129 37.95 21.46 1.87
N ASN A 130 38.01 20.53 2.84
CA ASN A 130 39.22 20.37 3.66
C ASN A 130 40.15 19.33 3.01
N LYS A 131 40.84 19.78 1.95
CA LYS A 131 42.09 19.20 1.47
C LYS A 131 43.28 19.92 2.13
#